data_AF-K0PVG2-F1
#
_entry.id   AF-K0PVG2-F1
#
_cell.length_a   1.000
_cell.length_b   1.000
_cell.length_c   1.000
_cell.angle_alpha   90.00
_cell.angle_beta   90.00
_cell.angle_gamma   90.00
#
_symmetry.space_group_name_H-M   'P 1'
#
loop_
_entity.id
_entity.type
_entity.pdbx_description
1 polymer ?
#
loop_
_entity_poly.entity_id
_entity_poly.type
_entity_poly.pdbx_seq_one_letter_code
_entity_poly.pdbx_strand_id
1 'polypeptide(L)' 'MSSTQLVHDEITPALLVDAMFAFQKTAAMKAAIEFDLFTKFGGQARTAAMLASELDCAERGVRIL' A
#
# COMPACT_ATOMS: atom_id res chain seq x y z
N MET A 1 30.55 21.09 28.53
CA MET A 1 29.53 21.86 27.80
C MET A 1 28.86 20.88 26.84
N SER A 2 27.85 20.15 27.32
CA SER A 2 26.42 20.47 27.23
C SER A 2 25.89 20.38 25.79
N SER A 3 25.24 19.25 25.51
CA SER A 3 24.08 19.19 24.63
C SER A 3 23.33 17.90 24.96
N THR A 4 22.57 17.92 26.06
CA THR A 4 21.47 16.97 26.27
C THR A 4 20.46 17.24 25.16
N GLN A 5 20.56 16.46 24.08
CA GLN A 5 19.63 16.49 22.97
C GLN A 5 18.28 16.01 23.51
N LEU A 6 17.38 16.95 23.77
CA LEU A 6 16.00 16.65 24.11
C LEU A 6 15.38 16.01 22.87
N VAL A 7 15.28 14.68 22.87
CA VAL A 7 14.42 13.92 21.96
C VAL A 7 13.00 14.38 22.27
N HIS A 8 12.55 15.46 21.63
CA HIS A 8 11.13 15.63 21.43
C HIS A 8 10.78 14.56 20.40
N ASP A 9 10.27 13.42 20.87
CA ASP A 9 9.42 12.61 20.02
C ASP A 9 8.36 13.58 19.50
N GLU A 10 8.46 13.93 18.23
CA GLU A 10 7.56 14.87 17.58
C GLU A 10 6.16 14.31 17.75
N ILE A 11 5.37 14.91 18.64
CA ILE A 11 4.00 14.47 18.90
C ILE A 11 3.23 14.67 17.60
N THR A 12 3.02 13.57 16.89
CA THR A 12 2.41 13.57 15.56
C THR A 12 1.11 12.75 15.57
N PRO A 13 0.05 13.21 14.90
CA PRO A 13 -1.16 12.43 14.75
C PRO A 13 -1.02 11.26 13.75
N ALA A 14 0.16 11.06 13.13
CA ALA A 14 0.36 10.05 12.10
C ALA A 14 -0.11 8.64 12.51
N LEU A 15 0.23 8.19 13.73
CA LEU A 15 -0.19 6.88 14.23
C LEU A 15 -1.72 6.75 14.35
N LEU A 16 -2.40 7.82 14.78
CA LEU A 16 -3.85 7.86 14.85
C LEU A 16 -4.47 7.76 13.46
N VAL A 17 -3.97 8.54 12.50
CA VAL A 17 -4.46 8.55 11.11
C VAL A 17 -4.26 7.18 10.46
N ASP A 18 -3.09 6.56 10.65
CA ASP A 18 -2.80 5.22 10.15
C ASP A 18 -3.75 4.16 10.74
N ALA A 19 -4.06 4.25 12.03
CA ALA A 19 -5.00 3.37 12.70
C ALA A 19 -6.44 3.57 12.19
N MET A 20 -6.88 4.82 12.02
CA MET A 20 -8.21 5.16 11.48
C MET A 20 -8.44 4.57 10.09
N PHE A 21 -7.40 4.54 9.24
CA PHE A 21 -7.49 4.03 7.87
C PHE A 21 -6.95 2.61 7.70
N ALA A 22 -6.59 1.91 8.78
CA ALA A 22 -6.01 0.56 8.72
C ALA A 22 -6.90 -0.44 7.96
N PHE A 23 -8.22 -0.27 8.00
CA PHE A 23 -9.17 -1.09 7.24
C PHE A 23 -8.91 -1.06 5.72
N GLN A 24 -8.34 0.02 5.18
CA GLN A 24 -7.98 0.12 3.76
C GLN A 24 -6.88 -0.87 3.40
N LYS A 25 -5.94 -1.13 4.30
CA LYS A 25 -4.89 -2.16 4.10
C LYS A 25 -5.52 -3.56 4.00
N THR A 26 -6.49 -3.85 4.84
CA THR A 26 -7.26 -5.11 4.79
C THR A 26 -8.05 -5.23 3.48
N ALA A 27 -8.74 -4.16 3.07
CA ALA A 27 -9.49 -4.14 1.83
C ALA A 27 -8.59 -4.29 0.58
N ALA A 28 -7.44 -3.61 0.56
CA ALA A 28 -6.45 -3.72 -0.50
C ALA A 28 -5.89 -5.15 -0.60
N MET A 29 -5.52 -5.75 0.53
CA MET A 29 -5.05 -7.14 0.56
C MET A 29 -6.12 -8.12 0.06
N LYS A 30 -7.37 -7.94 0.52
CA LYS A 30 -8.50 -8.73 0.05
C LYS A 30 -8.69 -8.61 -1.47
N ALA A 31 -8.71 -7.39 -2.00
CA ALA A 31 -8.87 -7.15 -3.44
C ALA A 31 -7.71 -7.78 -4.24
N ALA A 32 -6.47 -7.63 -3.79
CA ALA A 32 -5.31 -8.25 -4.43
C ALA A 32 -5.42 -9.78 -4.51
N ILE A 33 -5.97 -10.42 -3.46
CA ILE A 33 -6.22 -11.87 -3.44
C ILE A 33 -7.40 -12.24 -4.35
N GLU A 34 -8.52 -11.52 -4.29
CA GLU A 34 -9.71 -11.81 -5.11
C GLU A 34 -9.45 -11.63 -6.61
N PHE A 35 -8.61 -10.66 -6.98
CA PHE A 35 -8.15 -10.46 -8.34
C PHE A 35 -7.05 -11.44 -8.78
N ASP A 36 -6.57 -12.29 -7.87
CA ASP A 36 -5.46 -13.20 -8.11
C ASP A 36 -4.19 -12.47 -8.62
N LEU A 37 -4.01 -11.23 -8.12
CA LEU A 37 -2.97 -10.30 -8.57
C LEU A 37 -1.57 -10.91 -8.41
N PHE A 38 -1.31 -11.57 -7.28
CA PHE A 38 0.00 -12.13 -6.98
C PHE A 38 0.36 -13.32 -7.88
N THR A 39 -0.62 -14.15 -8.23
CA THR A 39 -0.42 -15.26 -9.18
C THR A 39 -0.13 -14.73 -10.58
N LYS A 40 -0.86 -13.70 -11.03
CA LYS A 40 -0.60 -13.02 -12.31
C LYS A 40 0.72 -12.27 -12.32
N PHE A 41 1.18 -11.77 -11.17
CA PHE A 41 2.51 -11.18 -11.04
C PHE A 41 3.62 -12.22 -11.26
N GLY A 42 3.44 -13.45 -10.77
CA GLY A 42 4.31 -14.59 -11.07
C GLY A 42 5.78 -14.42 -10.67
N GLY A 43 6.08 -13.48 -9.78
CA GLY A 43 7.44 -13.13 -9.37
C GLY A 43 8.27 -12.38 -10.42
N GLN A 44 7.66 -11.93 -11.52
CA GLN A 44 8.33 -11.19 -12.59
C GLN A 44 8.02 -9.70 -12.51
N ALA A 45 8.97 -8.86 -12.92
CA ALA A 45 8.70 -7.43 -13.04
C ALA A 45 7.63 -7.18 -14.11
N ARG A 46 6.51 -6.57 -13.71
CA ARG A 46 5.40 -6.23 -14.59
C ARG A 46 4.96 -4.79 -14.35
N THR A 47 4.43 -4.16 -15.39
CA THR A 47 3.84 -2.83 -15.27
C THR A 47 2.37 -2.92 -14.89
N ALA A 48 1.83 -1.84 -14.31
CA ALA A 48 0.41 -1.75 -14.00
C ALA A 48 -0.46 -1.93 -15.26
N ALA A 49 -0.03 -1.43 -16.42
CA ALA A 49 -0.72 -1.60 -17.69
C ALA A 49 -0.81 -3.08 -18.12
N MET A 50 0.29 -3.83 -17.96
CA MET A 50 0.30 -5.27 -18.26
C MET A 50 -0.65 -6.04 -17.33
N LEU A 51 -0.59 -5.78 -16.02
CA LEU A 51 -1.46 -6.44 -15.06
C LEU A 51 -2.93 -6.07 -15.27
N ALA A 52 -3.22 -4.81 -15.58
CA ALA A 52 -4.57 -4.34 -15.87
C ALA A 52 -5.19 -5.02 -17.09
N SER A 53 -4.40 -5.22 -18.15
CA SER A 53 -4.85 -5.99 -19.33
C SER A 53 -5.15 -7.45 -18.98
N GLU A 54 -4.36 -8.08 -18.11
CA GLU A 54 -4.59 -9.47 -17.73
C GLU A 54 -5.74 -9.65 -16.73
N LEU A 55 -5.95 -8.64 -15.89
CA LEU A 55 -7.01 -8.58 -14.87
C LEU A 55 -8.35 -8.10 -15.40
N ASP A 56 -8.40 -7.63 -16.66
CA ASP A 56 -9.57 -6.95 -17.23
C ASP A 56 -10.09 -5.82 -16.33
N CYS A 57 -9.15 -5.00 -15.85
CA CYS A 57 -9.40 -3.92 -14.91
C CYS A 57 -8.85 -2.59 -15.43
N ALA A 58 -9.34 -1.47 -14.89
CA ALA A 58 -8.79 -0.16 -15.22
C ALA A 58 -7.35 -0.01 -14.70
N GLU A 59 -6.42 0.40 -15.57
CA GLU A 59 -5.00 0.57 -15.23
C GLU A 59 -4.78 1.45 -13.99
N ARG A 60 -5.53 2.55 -13.88
CA ARG A 60 -5.44 3.44 -12.72
C ARG A 60 -5.77 2.72 -11.41
N GLY A 61 -6.76 1.82 -11.42
CA GLY A 61 -7.14 1.05 -10.25
C GLY A 61 -6.04 0.07 -9.85
N VAL A 62 -5.51 -0.68 -10.82
CA VAL A 62 -4.41 -1.63 -10.60
C VAL A 62 -3.10 -0.97 -10.16
N ARG A 63 -2.91 0.32 -10.46
CA ARG A 63 -1.74 1.09 -10.00
C ARG A 63 -1.88 1.60 -8.56
N ILE A 64 -3.10 1.93 -8.15
CA ILE A 64 -3.40 2.40 -6.79
C ILE A 64 -3.43 1.22 -5.81
N LEU A 65 -3.95 0.08 -6.28
CA LEU A 65 -3.91 -1.21 -5.60
C LEU A 65 -2.47 -1.73 -5.52
#